data_AF-A0AA39FI00-F1
#
_entry.id   AF-A0AA39FI00-F1
#
_cell.length_a   1.000
_cell.length_b   1.000
_cell.length_c   1.000
_cell.angle_alpha   90.00
_cell.angle_beta   90.00
_cell.angle_gamma   90.00
#
_symmetry.space_group_name_H-M   'P 1'
#
loop_
_entity.id
_entity.type
_entity.pdbx_description
1 polymer ?
#
loop_
_entity_poly.entity_id
_entity_poly.type
_entity_poly.pdbx_seq_one_letter_code
_entity_poly.pdbx_strand_id
1 'polypeptide(L)'
;MMEVDVPDFASKDDEIQYWMELAQQMYQRKEDVERELEEFQESSQMLEKELETSLEQAEKKNRELRQRNSRLATEVEQLRSRLDQQTADCSVFQTRASELESQHDQLIKYIRELEQKNDDLERAHRINLATEEEIEAKFNSAIEKNALLESELDEKESLKVLAQRLMDETRDLKQEIKHLKRHFTDNDKSADKVRALMDSNKLQVELETNTQSVITPSQTISSTVHPPQPTLKRKMHKALRKTKNLFLFSKKK
;
A
#
# COMPACT_ATOMS: atom_id res chain seq x y z
N MET A 1 -111.16 -42.93 5.93
CA MET A 1 -112.37 -42.13 6.20
C MET A 1 -112.48 -41.98 7.70
N MET A 2 -112.91 -40.83 8.21
CA MET A 2 -113.48 -40.81 9.57
C MET A 2 -114.85 -41.46 9.45
N GLU A 3 -115.10 -42.52 10.20
CA GLU A 3 -116.47 -43.01 10.39
C GLU A 3 -117.18 -41.98 11.27
N VAL A 4 -118.13 -41.26 10.68
CA VAL A 4 -119.02 -40.37 11.42
C VAL A 4 -120.14 -41.24 11.94
N ASP A 5 -120.02 -41.67 13.19
CA ASP A 5 -121.08 -42.37 13.91
C ASP A 5 -122.26 -41.39 14.03
N VAL A 6 -123.39 -41.69 13.38
CA VAL A 6 -124.54 -40.77 13.29
C VAL A 6 -125.43 -40.99 14.52
N PRO A 7 -125.63 -39.97 15.38
CA PRO A 7 -126.52 -40.11 16.53
C PRO A 7 -127.98 -40.34 16.12
N ASP A 8 -128.76 -41.06 16.93
CA ASP A 8 -130.22 -41.14 16.77
C ASP A 8 -130.87 -39.82 17.22
N PHE A 9 -131.70 -39.22 16.36
CA PHE A 9 -132.32 -37.90 16.60
C PHE A 9 -133.79 -38.00 17.02
N ALA A 10 -134.20 -37.18 18.00
CA ALA A 10 -135.58 -37.16 18.50
C ALA A 10 -136.55 -36.35 17.62
N SER A 11 -136.03 -35.37 16.88
CA SER A 11 -136.74 -34.56 15.88
C SER A 11 -135.86 -34.33 14.65
N LYS A 12 -136.48 -34.02 13.51
CA LYS A 12 -135.75 -33.55 12.32
C LYS A 12 -135.03 -32.23 12.57
N ASP A 13 -135.56 -31.39 13.45
CA ASP A 13 -134.92 -30.12 13.80
C ASP A 13 -133.63 -30.36 14.61
N ASP A 14 -133.59 -31.38 15.48
CA ASP A 14 -132.39 -31.77 16.22
C ASP A 14 -131.31 -32.34 15.29
N GLU A 15 -131.71 -33.15 14.29
CA GLU A 15 -130.82 -33.64 13.24
C GLU A 15 -130.20 -32.49 12.44
N ILE A 16 -131.03 -31.54 11.99
CA ILE A 16 -130.59 -30.35 11.27
C ILE A 16 -129.61 -29.53 12.13
N GLN A 17 -129.92 -29.33 13.41
CA GLN A 17 -129.08 -28.54 14.30
C GLN A 17 -127.74 -29.23 14.59
N TYR A 18 -127.71 -30.55 14.81
CA TYR A 18 -126.46 -31.31 14.95
C TYR A 18 -125.57 -31.20 13.71
N TRP A 19 -126.13 -31.38 12.51
CA TRP A 19 -125.36 -31.26 11.27
C TRP A 19 -124.90 -29.82 11.01
N MET A 20 -125.66 -28.81 11.42
CA MET A 20 -125.25 -27.40 11.38
C MET A 20 -124.07 -27.12 12.33
N GLU A 21 -124.15 -27.54 13.59
CA GLU A 21 -123.07 -27.36 14.58
C GLU A 21 -121.80 -28.11 14.17
N LEU A 22 -121.94 -29.35 13.66
CA LEU A 22 -120.81 -30.13 13.17
C LEU A 22 -120.17 -29.49 11.92
N ALA A 23 -120.98 -29.00 10.97
CA ALA A 23 -120.48 -28.27 9.81
C ALA A 23 -119.76 -26.97 10.23
N GLN A 24 -120.29 -26.24 11.21
CA GLN A 24 -119.66 -25.04 11.75
C GLN A 24 -118.33 -25.34 12.49
N GLN A 25 -118.28 -26.43 13.26
CA GLN A 25 -117.04 -26.88 13.91
C GLN A 25 -115.97 -27.32 12.89
N MET A 26 -116.36 -28.04 11.85
CA MET A 26 -115.45 -28.44 10.77
C MET A 26 -114.97 -27.24 9.95
N TYR A 27 -115.83 -26.23 9.75
CA TYR A 27 -115.45 -24.97 9.13
C TYR A 27 -114.44 -24.18 9.98
N GLN A 28 -114.70 -24.02 11.29
CA GLN A 28 -113.75 -23.35 12.20
C GLN A 28 -112.39 -24.07 12.22
N ARG A 29 -112.40 -25.40 12.33
CA ARG A 29 -111.16 -26.19 12.32
C ARG A 29 -110.40 -26.09 11.00
N LYS A 30 -111.10 -25.93 9.87
CA LYS A 30 -110.48 -25.64 8.57
C LYS A 30 -109.81 -24.27 8.60
N GLU A 31 -110.50 -23.21 9.04
CA GLU A 31 -109.93 -21.86 9.14
C GLU A 31 -108.72 -21.79 10.07
N ASP A 32 -108.76 -22.49 11.21
CA ASP A 32 -107.67 -22.51 12.18
C ASP A 32 -106.43 -23.20 11.58
N VAL A 33 -106.59 -24.34 10.90
CA VAL A 33 -105.49 -25.06 10.21
C VAL A 33 -104.96 -24.28 9.00
N GLU A 34 -105.82 -23.57 8.26
CA GLU A 34 -105.38 -22.68 7.17
C GLU A 34 -104.53 -21.53 7.71
N ARG A 35 -104.90 -20.93 8.86
CA ARG A 35 -104.12 -19.88 9.51
C ARG A 35 -102.79 -20.40 10.06
N GLU A 36 -102.77 -21.54 10.74
CA GLU A 36 -101.53 -22.18 11.21
C GLU A 36 -100.58 -22.50 10.03
N LEU A 37 -101.13 -22.90 8.88
CA LEU A 37 -100.35 -23.15 7.68
C LEU A 37 -99.79 -21.85 7.06
N GLU A 38 -100.56 -20.77 7.03
CA GLU A 38 -100.09 -19.45 6.59
C GLU A 38 -98.96 -18.94 7.51
N GLU A 39 -99.15 -18.97 8.83
CA GLU A 39 -98.12 -18.57 9.81
C GLU A 39 -96.83 -19.41 9.68
N PHE A 40 -96.96 -20.72 9.46
CA PHE A 40 -95.80 -21.60 9.21
C PHE A 40 -95.08 -21.28 7.89
N GLN A 41 -95.82 -20.96 6.82
CA GLN A 41 -95.25 -20.55 5.54
C GLN A 41 -94.51 -19.22 5.66
N GLU A 42 -95.10 -18.22 6.32
CA GLU A 42 -94.46 -16.93 6.57
C GLU A 42 -93.20 -17.08 7.42
N SER A 43 -93.27 -17.83 8.53
CA SER A 43 -92.11 -18.10 9.39
C SER A 43 -90.99 -18.84 8.64
N SER A 44 -91.34 -19.77 7.75
CA SER A 44 -90.36 -20.51 6.94
C SER A 44 -89.66 -19.59 5.93
N GLN A 45 -90.42 -18.73 5.23
CA GLN A 45 -89.86 -17.74 4.30
C GLN A 45 -88.99 -16.69 4.99
N MET A 46 -89.33 -16.30 6.22
CA MET A 46 -88.51 -15.38 7.01
C MET A 46 -87.18 -16.02 7.41
N LEU A 47 -87.20 -17.26 7.90
CA LEU A 47 -86.00 -18.01 8.24
C LEU A 47 -85.10 -18.25 7.02
N GLU A 48 -85.68 -18.57 5.86
CA GLU A 48 -84.94 -18.74 4.60
C GLU A 48 -84.18 -17.46 4.23
N LYS A 49 -84.83 -16.28 4.27
CA LYS A 49 -84.20 -14.97 4.03
C LYS A 49 -83.09 -14.65 5.04
N GLU A 50 -83.25 -15.02 6.31
CA GLU A 50 -82.20 -14.86 7.33
C GLU A 50 -80.99 -15.74 7.05
N LEU A 51 -81.21 -16.99 6.59
CA LEU A 51 -80.14 -17.91 6.19
C LEU A 51 -79.44 -17.44 4.91
N GLU A 52 -80.18 -16.99 3.90
CA GLU A 52 -79.63 -16.43 2.65
C GLU A 52 -78.75 -15.19 2.91
N THR A 53 -79.25 -14.24 3.71
CA THR A 53 -78.48 -13.01 4.03
C THR A 53 -77.24 -13.30 4.87
N SER A 54 -77.32 -14.28 5.79
CA SER A 54 -76.16 -14.77 6.54
C SER A 54 -75.12 -15.45 5.64
N LEU A 55 -75.58 -16.29 4.70
CA LEU A 55 -74.74 -16.96 3.71
C LEU A 55 -74.04 -15.95 2.80
N GLU A 56 -74.76 -14.96 2.24
CA GLU A 56 -74.20 -13.94 1.37
C GLU A 56 -73.11 -13.11 2.10
N GLN A 57 -73.35 -12.74 3.37
CA GLN A 57 -72.36 -12.05 4.21
C GLN A 57 -71.12 -12.91 4.43
N ALA A 58 -71.29 -14.20 4.72
CA ALA A 58 -70.18 -15.15 4.89
C ALA A 58 -69.37 -15.34 3.60
N GLU A 59 -70.03 -15.47 2.45
CA GLU A 59 -69.39 -15.58 1.14
C GLU A 59 -68.66 -14.29 0.74
N LYS A 60 -69.25 -13.12 1.00
CA LYS A 60 -68.61 -11.82 0.78
C LYS A 60 -67.33 -11.71 1.60
N LYS A 61 -67.40 -11.99 2.91
CA LYS A 61 -66.24 -11.99 3.80
C LYS A 61 -65.18 -13.00 3.36
N ASN A 62 -65.58 -14.17 2.88
CA ASN A 62 -64.65 -15.18 2.35
C ASN A 62 -63.94 -14.69 1.06
N ARG A 63 -64.68 -14.07 0.13
CA ARG A 63 -64.13 -13.43 -1.07
C ARG A 63 -63.13 -12.32 -0.72
N GLU A 64 -63.45 -11.45 0.23
CA GLU A 64 -62.56 -10.39 0.71
C GLU A 64 -61.28 -10.95 1.35
N LEU A 65 -61.39 -11.98 2.20
CA LEU A 65 -60.24 -12.65 2.81
C LEU A 65 -59.35 -13.35 1.78
N ARG A 66 -59.93 -14.01 0.76
CA ARG A 66 -59.19 -14.61 -0.35
C ARG A 66 -58.42 -13.56 -1.16
N GLN A 67 -59.05 -12.43 -1.49
CA GLN A 67 -58.37 -11.32 -2.17
C GLN A 67 -57.23 -10.74 -1.33
N ARG A 68 -57.44 -10.55 -0.01
CA ARG A 68 -56.40 -10.05 0.89
C ARG A 68 -55.22 -11.02 1.01
N ASN A 69 -55.50 -12.33 1.10
CA ASN A 69 -54.47 -13.37 1.14
C ASN A 69 -53.65 -13.38 -0.16
N SER A 70 -54.31 -13.33 -1.33
CA SER A 70 -53.62 -13.23 -2.62
C SER A 70 -52.71 -11.99 -2.72
N ARG A 71 -53.17 -10.81 -2.28
CA ARG A 71 -52.34 -9.59 -2.24
C ARG A 71 -51.13 -9.75 -1.32
N LEU A 72 -51.33 -10.27 -0.10
CA LEU A 72 -50.24 -10.52 0.84
C LEU A 72 -49.23 -11.55 0.31
N ALA A 73 -49.68 -12.59 -0.39
CA ALA A 73 -48.79 -13.55 -1.04
C ALA A 73 -47.91 -12.89 -2.11
N THR A 74 -48.48 -12.01 -2.94
CA THR A 74 -47.69 -11.25 -3.93
C THR A 74 -46.72 -10.25 -3.30
N GLU A 75 -47.09 -9.62 -2.18
CA GLU A 75 -46.22 -8.71 -1.43
C GLU A 75 -45.05 -9.46 -0.77
N VAL A 76 -45.31 -10.62 -0.15
CA VAL A 76 -44.26 -11.49 0.40
C VAL A 76 -43.27 -11.93 -0.66
N GLU A 77 -43.73 -12.29 -1.86
CA GLU A 77 -42.85 -12.71 -2.95
C GLU A 77 -42.00 -11.54 -3.49
N GLN A 78 -42.59 -10.34 -3.63
CA GLN A 78 -41.84 -9.14 -3.98
C GLN A 78 -40.78 -8.77 -2.93
N LEU A 79 -41.10 -8.92 -1.64
CA LEU A 79 -40.15 -8.67 -0.55
C LEU A 79 -39.01 -9.70 -0.52
N ARG A 80 -39.30 -10.97 -0.80
CA ARG A 80 -38.28 -12.03 -0.94
C ARG A 80 -37.33 -11.72 -2.10
N SER A 81 -37.86 -11.48 -3.30
CA SER A 81 -37.05 -11.13 -4.48
C SER A 81 -36.17 -9.90 -4.24
N ARG A 82 -36.67 -8.88 -3.51
CA ARG A 82 -35.86 -7.72 -3.11
C ARG A 82 -34.76 -8.07 -2.10
N LEU A 83 -35.04 -8.93 -1.13
CA LEU A 83 -34.06 -9.39 -0.15
C LEU A 83 -32.95 -10.22 -0.81
N ASP A 84 -33.31 -11.10 -1.74
CA ASP A 84 -32.35 -11.92 -2.50
C ASP A 84 -31.44 -11.03 -3.36
N GLN A 85 -32.00 -10.03 -4.05
CA GLN A 85 -31.22 -9.05 -4.80
C GLN A 85 -30.28 -8.25 -3.89
N GLN A 86 -30.76 -7.73 -2.76
CA GLN A 86 -29.93 -7.01 -1.79
C GLN A 86 -28.81 -7.89 -1.21
N THR A 87 -29.09 -9.18 -0.99
CA THR A 87 -28.09 -10.15 -0.51
C THR A 87 -27.01 -10.39 -1.56
N ALA A 88 -27.40 -10.52 -2.84
CA ALA A 88 -26.46 -10.61 -3.95
C ALA A 88 -25.59 -9.34 -4.07
N ASP A 89 -26.20 -8.15 -4.05
CA ASP A 89 -25.49 -6.86 -4.11
C ASP A 89 -24.50 -6.71 -2.95
N CYS A 90 -24.91 -7.05 -1.71
CA CYS A 90 -24.02 -7.08 -0.54
C CYS A 90 -22.81 -8.01 -0.74
N SER A 91 -23.01 -9.20 -1.32
CA SER A 91 -21.91 -10.14 -1.59
C SER A 91 -20.91 -9.60 -2.63
N VAL A 92 -21.40 -8.88 -3.65
CA VAL A 92 -20.56 -8.21 -4.66
C VAL A 92 -19.77 -7.06 -4.03
N PHE A 93 -20.41 -6.21 -3.23
CA PHE A 93 -19.72 -5.12 -2.52
C PHE A 93 -18.69 -5.64 -1.52
N GLN A 94 -18.98 -6.73 -0.79
CA GLN A 94 -18.03 -7.35 0.13
C GLN A 94 -16.81 -7.93 -0.60
N THR A 95 -17.03 -8.60 -1.74
CA THR A 95 -15.94 -9.10 -2.60
C THR A 95 -15.08 -7.93 -3.10
N ARG A 96 -15.71 -6.87 -3.61
CA ARG A 96 -15.01 -5.69 -4.12
C ARG A 96 -14.23 -4.93 -3.04
N ALA A 97 -14.73 -4.90 -1.80
CA ALA A 97 -14.01 -4.32 -0.67
C ALA A 97 -12.74 -5.13 -0.37
N SER A 98 -12.82 -6.46 -0.33
CA SER A 98 -11.67 -7.33 -0.10
C SER A 98 -10.62 -7.25 -1.21
N GLU A 99 -11.05 -7.11 -2.48
CA GLU A 99 -10.15 -6.83 -3.60
C GLU A 99 -9.38 -5.51 -3.41
N LEU A 100 -10.07 -4.44 -3.02
CA LEU A 100 -9.47 -3.12 -2.81
C LEU A 100 -8.49 -3.12 -1.63
N GLU A 101 -8.80 -3.84 -0.53
CA GLU A 101 -7.88 -4.05 0.59
C GLU A 101 -6.61 -4.81 0.13
N SER A 102 -6.77 -5.87 -0.66
CA SER A 102 -5.64 -6.62 -1.23
C SER A 102 -4.78 -5.76 -2.17
N GLN A 103 -5.40 -4.95 -3.04
CA GLN A 103 -4.70 -4.02 -3.92
C GLN A 103 -3.94 -2.94 -3.14
N HIS A 104 -4.55 -2.39 -2.09
CA HIS A 104 -3.92 -1.42 -1.19
C HIS A 104 -2.68 -2.02 -0.49
N ASP A 105 -2.78 -3.25 0.03
CA ASP A 105 -1.66 -3.93 0.68
C ASP A 105 -0.53 -4.29 -0.29
N GLN A 106 -0.85 -4.59 -1.55
CA GLN A 106 0.14 -4.75 -2.63
C GLN A 106 0.85 -3.42 -2.94
N LEU A 107 0.11 -2.33 -3.05
CA LEU A 107 0.68 -0.99 -3.28
C LEU A 107 1.59 -0.55 -2.12
N ILE A 108 1.23 -0.83 -0.85
CA ILE A 108 2.09 -0.55 0.30
C ILE A 108 3.40 -1.34 0.24
N LYS A 109 3.38 -2.61 -0.18
CA LYS A 109 4.60 -3.41 -0.37
C LYS A 109 5.46 -2.80 -1.48
N TYR A 110 4.84 -2.49 -2.62
CA TYR A 110 5.53 -1.91 -3.76
C TYR A 110 6.15 -0.53 -3.47
N ILE A 111 5.48 0.32 -2.69
CA ILE A 111 6.05 1.60 -2.22
C ILE A 111 7.32 1.35 -1.40
N ARG A 112 7.32 0.39 -0.47
CA ARG A 112 8.51 0.05 0.33
C ARG A 112 9.66 -0.50 -0.51
N GLU A 113 9.34 -1.29 -1.55
CA GLU A 113 10.34 -1.77 -2.50
C GLU A 113 10.96 -0.63 -3.33
N LEU A 114 10.17 0.39 -3.68
CA LEU A 114 10.67 1.60 -4.34
C LEU A 114 11.50 2.48 -3.40
N GLU A 115 11.06 2.65 -2.14
CA GLU A 115 11.81 3.35 -1.09
C GLU A 115 13.19 2.69 -0.90
N GLN A 116 13.24 1.35 -0.74
CA GLN A 116 14.50 0.62 -0.61
C GLN A 116 15.41 0.78 -1.84
N LYS A 117 14.86 0.66 -3.07
CA LYS A 117 15.63 0.86 -4.31
C LYS A 117 16.17 2.29 -4.41
N ASN A 118 15.44 3.28 -3.92
CA ASN A 118 15.93 4.66 -3.88
C ASN A 118 17.08 4.83 -2.86
N ASP A 119 16.95 4.28 -1.64
CA ASP A 119 18.03 4.29 -0.64
C ASP A 119 19.32 3.62 -1.16
N ASP A 120 19.18 2.52 -1.91
CA ASP A 120 20.30 1.80 -2.55
C ASP A 120 20.93 2.62 -3.70
N LEU A 121 20.12 3.31 -4.51
CA LEU A 121 20.60 4.22 -5.56
C LEU A 121 21.33 5.44 -4.97
N GLU A 122 20.79 6.07 -3.92
CA GLU A 122 21.46 7.16 -3.21
C GLU A 122 22.79 6.72 -2.58
N ARG A 123 22.84 5.49 -2.04
CA ARG A 123 24.07 4.89 -1.52
C ARG A 123 25.09 4.71 -2.63
N ALA A 124 24.70 4.15 -3.78
CA ALA A 124 25.58 3.99 -4.93
C ALA A 124 26.09 5.35 -5.45
N HIS A 125 25.23 6.36 -5.52
CA HIS A 125 25.60 7.73 -5.91
C HIS A 125 26.64 8.34 -4.95
N ARG A 126 26.47 8.17 -3.63
CA ARG A 126 27.44 8.64 -2.62
C ARG A 126 28.79 7.94 -2.75
N ILE A 127 28.80 6.64 -3.06
CA ILE A 127 30.04 5.89 -3.30
C ILE A 127 30.72 6.40 -4.58
N ASN A 128 29.97 6.56 -5.67
CA ASN A 128 30.51 7.04 -6.95
C ASN A 128 31.16 8.43 -6.82
N LEU A 129 30.49 9.38 -6.17
CA LEU A 129 31.08 10.71 -5.89
C LEU A 129 32.40 10.60 -5.11
N ALA A 130 32.44 9.79 -4.05
CA ALA A 130 33.67 9.61 -3.27
C ALA A 130 34.81 8.97 -4.10
N THR A 131 34.48 8.06 -5.04
CA THR A 131 35.49 7.51 -5.96
C THR A 131 35.92 8.49 -7.05
N GLU A 132 35.04 9.39 -7.48
CA GLU A 132 35.33 10.48 -8.42
C GLU A 132 36.30 11.48 -7.77
N GLU A 133 36.00 11.95 -6.55
CA GLU A 133 36.89 12.78 -5.72
C GLU A 133 38.27 12.12 -5.50
N GLU A 134 38.33 10.81 -5.25
CA GLU A 134 39.59 10.08 -5.08
C GLU A 134 40.41 10.00 -6.39
N ILE A 135 39.74 9.88 -7.54
CA ILE A 135 40.38 9.87 -8.87
C ILE A 135 40.91 11.27 -9.21
N GLU A 136 40.12 12.32 -8.98
CA GLU A 136 40.56 13.72 -9.17
C GLU A 136 41.79 14.04 -8.32
N ALA A 137 41.80 13.66 -7.03
CA ALA A 137 42.94 13.86 -6.14
C ALA A 137 44.21 13.13 -6.64
N LYS A 138 44.06 11.89 -7.14
CA LYS A 138 45.18 11.14 -7.74
C LYS A 138 45.68 11.80 -9.03
N PHE A 139 44.79 12.32 -9.86
CA PHE A 139 45.14 13.01 -11.10
C PHE A 139 45.88 14.32 -10.83
N ASN A 140 45.39 15.14 -9.89
CA ASN A 140 46.07 16.37 -9.45
C ASN A 140 47.48 16.06 -8.90
N SER A 141 47.62 15.03 -8.05
CA SER A 141 48.93 14.60 -7.55
C SER A 141 49.86 14.02 -8.63
N ALA A 142 49.32 13.53 -9.77
CA ALA A 142 50.12 13.13 -10.92
C ALA A 142 50.58 14.34 -11.75
N ILE A 143 49.74 15.37 -11.90
CA ILE A 143 50.10 16.65 -12.52
C ILE A 143 51.22 17.33 -11.72
N GLU A 144 51.10 17.43 -10.40
CA GLU A 144 52.12 18.02 -9.52
C GLU A 144 53.48 17.32 -9.67
N LYS A 145 53.49 15.98 -9.73
CA LYS A 145 54.72 15.20 -9.95
C LYS A 145 55.31 15.43 -11.34
N ASN A 146 54.49 15.49 -12.39
CA ASN A 146 54.96 15.76 -13.73
C ASN A 146 55.56 17.17 -13.84
N ALA A 147 54.92 18.20 -13.27
CA ALA A 147 55.45 19.56 -13.27
C ALA A 147 56.79 19.67 -12.52
N LEU A 148 56.95 18.92 -11.42
CA LEU A 148 58.23 18.83 -10.70
C LEU A 148 59.31 18.12 -11.54
N LEU A 149 58.98 17.01 -12.21
CA LEU A 149 59.89 16.29 -13.10
C LEU A 149 60.28 17.13 -14.34
N GLU A 150 59.37 17.93 -14.88
CA GLU A 150 59.66 18.90 -15.94
C GLU A 150 60.68 19.94 -15.46
N SER A 151 60.50 20.49 -14.26
CA SER A 151 61.47 21.42 -13.65
C SER A 151 62.84 20.77 -13.39
N GLU A 152 62.89 19.51 -12.95
CA GLU A 152 64.16 18.77 -12.78
C GLU A 152 64.87 18.50 -14.12
N LEU A 153 64.10 18.26 -15.19
CA LEU A 153 64.64 18.12 -16.55
C LEU A 153 65.20 19.44 -17.09
N ASP A 154 64.50 20.56 -16.86
CA ASP A 154 64.97 21.90 -17.23
C ASP A 154 66.24 22.30 -16.47
N GLU A 155 66.30 22.06 -15.15
CA GLU A 155 67.53 22.30 -14.36
C GLU A 155 68.69 21.46 -14.91
N LYS A 156 68.45 20.16 -15.16
CA LYS A 156 69.44 19.25 -15.75
C LYS A 156 69.90 19.71 -17.13
N GLU A 157 69.02 20.25 -17.97
CA GLU A 157 69.38 20.82 -19.28
C GLU A 157 70.25 22.07 -19.10
N SER A 158 69.90 22.96 -18.16
CA SER A 158 70.69 24.15 -17.85
C SER A 158 72.11 23.80 -17.35
N LEU A 159 72.23 22.75 -16.52
CA LEU A 159 73.51 22.25 -16.02
C LEU A 159 74.35 21.61 -17.12
N LYS A 160 73.75 20.91 -18.09
CA LYS A 160 74.47 20.43 -19.29
C LYS A 160 75.05 21.61 -20.08
N VAL A 161 74.26 22.66 -20.31
CA VAL A 161 74.71 23.86 -21.05
C VAL A 161 75.86 24.55 -20.32
N LEU A 162 75.77 24.68 -18.99
CA LEU A 162 76.85 25.25 -18.17
C LEU A 162 78.11 24.37 -18.21
N ALA A 163 77.97 23.05 -18.06
CA ALA A 163 79.08 22.11 -18.15
C ALA A 163 79.76 22.12 -19.52
N GLN A 164 78.99 22.26 -20.61
CA GLN A 164 79.52 22.41 -21.96
C GLN A 164 80.34 23.70 -22.10
N ARG A 165 79.83 24.84 -21.62
CA ARG A 165 80.59 26.11 -21.61
C ARG A 165 81.89 26.00 -20.83
N LEU A 166 81.87 25.40 -19.63
CA LEU A 166 83.07 25.18 -18.83
C LEU A 166 84.08 24.23 -19.51
N MET A 167 83.59 23.23 -20.26
CA MET A 167 84.45 22.37 -21.08
C MET A 167 85.09 23.12 -22.26
N ASP A 168 84.34 24.01 -22.91
CA ASP A 168 84.85 24.85 -24.00
C ASP A 168 85.84 25.91 -23.47
N GLU A 169 85.56 26.60 -22.37
CA GLU A 169 86.51 27.48 -21.67
C GLU A 169 87.78 26.73 -21.24
N THR A 170 87.63 25.53 -20.67
CA THR A 170 88.77 24.66 -20.31
C THR A 170 89.60 24.27 -21.54
N ARG A 171 88.94 24.05 -22.69
CA ARG A 171 89.58 23.73 -23.96
C ARG A 171 90.32 24.95 -24.53
N ASP A 172 89.75 26.14 -24.42
CA ASP A 172 90.36 27.38 -24.89
C ASP A 172 91.54 27.81 -24.01
N LEU A 173 91.43 27.73 -22.69
CA LEU A 173 92.57 27.93 -21.77
C LEU A 173 93.69 26.90 -22.02
N LYS A 174 93.37 25.64 -22.33
CA LYS A 174 94.37 24.64 -22.75
C LYS A 174 95.04 24.99 -24.08
N GLN A 175 94.30 25.60 -25.03
CA GLN A 175 94.87 26.11 -26.27
C GLN A 175 95.77 27.32 -26.00
N GLU A 176 95.35 28.26 -25.17
CA GLU A 176 96.13 29.43 -24.76
C GLU A 176 97.44 29.01 -24.08
N ILE A 177 97.40 28.09 -23.11
CA ILE A 177 98.59 27.51 -22.47
C ILE A 177 99.51 26.83 -23.50
N LYS A 178 98.95 26.18 -24.53
CA LYS A 178 99.73 25.54 -25.61
C LYS A 178 100.37 26.58 -26.55
N HIS A 179 99.68 27.69 -26.82
CA HIS A 179 100.22 28.83 -27.57
C HIS A 179 101.31 29.55 -26.76
N LEU A 180 101.08 29.84 -25.48
CA LEU A 180 102.08 30.37 -24.57
C LEU A 180 103.31 29.45 -24.49
N LYS A 181 103.15 28.13 -24.33
CA LYS A 181 104.30 27.20 -24.36
C LYS A 181 105.08 27.26 -25.67
N ARG A 182 104.43 27.37 -26.83
CA ARG A 182 105.12 27.57 -28.12
C ARG A 182 105.86 28.91 -28.19
N HIS A 183 105.22 29.98 -27.71
CA HIS A 183 105.80 31.32 -27.69
C HIS A 183 106.94 31.47 -26.66
N PHE A 184 106.93 30.65 -25.60
CA PHE A 184 108.06 30.47 -24.69
C PHE A 184 109.16 29.64 -25.36
N THR A 185 108.89 28.54 -26.07
CA THR A 185 109.96 27.76 -26.74
C THR A 185 110.71 28.53 -27.82
N ASP A 186 110.10 29.53 -28.45
CA ASP A 186 110.81 30.42 -29.40
C ASP A 186 111.61 31.55 -28.73
N ASN A 187 111.34 31.86 -27.45
CA ASN A 187 112.00 32.94 -26.71
C ASN A 187 112.89 32.47 -25.54
N ASP A 188 112.87 31.17 -25.22
CA ASP A 188 113.59 30.56 -24.10
C ASP A 188 114.75 29.65 -24.55
N LYS A 189 115.67 30.26 -25.30
CA LYS A 189 117.06 29.75 -25.42
C LYS A 189 117.95 30.22 -24.25
N SER A 190 117.38 30.75 -23.15
CA SER A 190 118.16 31.49 -22.15
C SER A 190 117.57 31.61 -20.72
N ALA A 191 116.79 30.65 -20.22
CA ALA A 191 116.41 30.61 -18.80
C ALA A 191 116.47 29.20 -18.16
N ASP A 192 117.34 28.31 -18.66
CA ASP A 192 117.56 26.94 -18.17
C ASP A 192 118.29 26.87 -16.79
N LYS A 193 118.08 27.89 -15.95
CA LYS A 193 118.71 28.09 -14.64
C LYS A 193 117.86 29.04 -13.79
N VAL A 194 117.62 28.68 -12.52
CA VAL A 194 116.81 29.40 -11.51
C VAL A 194 115.29 29.12 -11.55
N ARG A 195 114.89 27.90 -11.19
CA ARG A 195 113.73 27.68 -10.28
C ARG A 195 113.67 26.29 -9.59
N ALA A 196 114.83 25.71 -9.29
CA ALA A 196 114.92 24.87 -8.10
C ALA A 196 114.84 25.80 -6.86
N LEU A 197 114.20 25.33 -5.78
CA LEU A 197 113.85 26.09 -4.55
C LEU A 197 112.63 27.01 -4.66
N MET A 198 111.44 26.42 -4.53
CA MET A 198 110.49 26.92 -3.53
C MET A 198 109.59 25.79 -3.01
N ASP A 199 109.15 25.94 -1.76
CA ASP A 199 108.80 24.83 -0.89
C ASP A 199 107.36 24.33 -0.97
N SER A 200 107.22 23.08 -0.53
CA SER A 200 106.13 22.54 0.29
C SER A 200 104.90 23.42 0.53
N ASN A 201 103.72 22.95 0.11
CA ASN A 201 102.61 22.82 1.05
C ASN A 201 101.61 21.71 0.66
N LYS A 202 101.43 20.78 1.60
CA LYS A 202 100.49 19.67 1.58
C LYS A 202 99.15 20.17 2.13
N LEU A 203 98.03 19.90 1.46
CA LEU A 203 96.73 19.74 2.12
C LEU A 203 95.80 18.87 1.27
N GLN A 204 95.53 17.69 1.81
CA GLN A 204 94.54 16.72 1.37
C GLN A 204 93.36 16.89 2.34
N VAL A 205 92.15 17.14 1.81
CA VAL A 205 90.93 17.26 2.63
C VAL A 205 89.95 16.20 2.16
N GLU A 206 89.96 15.09 2.87
CA GLU A 206 88.83 14.17 2.94
C GLU A 206 87.73 14.82 3.80
N LEU A 207 86.47 14.61 3.43
CA LEU A 207 85.36 14.81 4.36
C LEU A 207 84.38 13.65 4.22
N GLU A 208 84.69 12.55 4.91
CA GLU A 208 83.70 11.55 5.24
C GLU A 208 82.75 12.12 6.30
N THR A 209 81.44 11.93 6.13
CA THR A 209 80.51 11.94 7.26
C THR A 209 79.74 10.63 7.26
N ASN A 210 80.26 9.69 8.06
CA ASN A 210 79.70 8.36 8.26
C ASN A 210 78.57 8.41 9.29
N THR A 211 77.36 8.01 8.89
CA THR A 211 76.43 7.26 9.76
C THR A 211 75.69 6.16 9.00
N GLN A 212 76.30 4.96 9.03
CA GLN A 212 75.65 3.64 9.00
C GLN A 212 74.44 3.55 10.00
N SER A 213 73.48 2.61 9.94
CA SER A 213 73.14 1.54 8.98
C SER A 213 71.78 0.86 9.31
N VAL A 214 70.96 0.61 8.27
CA VAL A 214 70.16 -0.62 7.95
C VAL A 214 69.11 -1.23 8.95
N ILE A 215 68.06 -1.81 8.34
CA ILE A 215 67.25 -3.02 8.68
C ILE A 215 65.73 -2.78 8.91
N THR A 216 64.93 -3.56 8.16
CA THR A 216 63.45 -3.72 8.12
C THR A 216 63.01 -4.91 9.03
N PRO A 217 61.83 -5.58 8.95
CA PRO A 217 60.53 -5.28 8.34
C PRO A 217 59.30 -5.48 9.29
N SER A 218 58.11 -5.18 8.76
CA SER A 218 56.77 -5.78 9.03
C SER A 218 56.39 -6.29 10.44
N GLN A 219 55.28 -5.77 10.98
CA GLN A 219 54.22 -6.66 11.51
C GLN A 219 52.81 -6.05 11.56
N THR A 220 51.83 -6.92 11.26
CA THR A 220 50.38 -6.74 11.31
C THR A 220 49.85 -6.61 12.74
N ILE A 221 48.91 -5.69 12.99
CA ILE A 221 47.91 -5.86 14.05
C ILE A 221 46.51 -5.56 13.49
N SER A 222 45.58 -6.48 13.75
CA SER A 222 44.16 -6.39 13.45
C SER A 222 43.40 -5.79 14.64
N SER A 223 42.35 -5.02 14.40
CA SER A 223 41.36 -4.70 15.43
C SER A 223 39.95 -4.49 14.85
N THR A 224 39.27 -5.60 14.59
CA THR A 224 37.80 -5.64 14.59
C THR A 224 37.31 -5.64 16.04
N VAL A 225 36.27 -4.87 16.39
CA VAL A 225 35.13 -5.25 17.27
C VAL A 225 34.20 -4.04 17.46
N HIS A 226 32.91 -4.33 17.68
CA HIS A 226 31.79 -3.41 17.62
C HIS A 226 31.29 -2.97 19.04
N PRO A 227 30.06 -2.47 19.23
CA PRO A 227 29.74 -1.14 19.79
C PRO A 227 29.59 -1.09 21.33
N PRO A 228 29.26 0.08 21.92
CA PRO A 228 27.85 0.26 22.32
C PRO A 228 27.28 1.70 22.20
N GLN A 229 25.94 1.79 22.16
CA GLN A 229 25.10 2.96 22.51
C GLN A 229 24.64 2.86 24.00
N PRO A 230 24.05 3.87 24.71
CA PRO A 230 23.00 4.80 24.20
C PRO A 230 22.85 6.21 24.86
N THR A 231 21.78 6.93 24.44
CA THR A 231 21.12 8.15 25.05
C THR A 231 21.78 9.51 24.77
N LEU A 232 21.09 10.67 24.62
CA LEU A 232 19.67 11.09 24.81
C LEU A 232 19.14 11.79 23.52
N LYS A 233 17.94 11.50 22.98
CA LYS A 233 16.57 12.03 23.31
C LYS A 233 16.29 13.55 23.10
N ARG A 234 15.12 13.79 22.47
CA ARG A 234 14.43 15.06 22.04
C ARG A 234 14.84 15.48 20.60
N LYS A 235 13.98 16.02 19.70
CA LYS A 235 12.57 16.50 19.82
C LYS A 235 11.51 15.80 18.91
N MET A 236 11.48 16.06 17.58
CA MET A 236 10.20 16.32 16.85
C MET A 236 9.69 15.18 15.93
N HIS A 237 8.66 14.44 16.36
CA HIS A 237 7.70 13.79 15.47
C HIS A 237 6.31 13.76 16.14
N LYS A 238 5.29 14.36 15.51
CA LYS A 238 3.92 14.36 16.06
C LYS A 238 2.83 14.36 14.96
N ALA A 239 2.79 13.29 14.18
CA ALA A 239 1.70 13.03 13.24
C ALA A 239 1.57 11.54 12.85
N LEU A 240 1.32 10.62 13.82
CA LEU A 240 0.91 9.22 13.54
C LEU A 240 0.37 8.45 14.76
N ARG A 241 -0.39 9.11 15.64
CA ARG A 241 -1.14 8.46 16.74
C ARG A 241 -2.59 8.98 16.86
N LYS A 242 -3.34 8.94 15.75
CA LYS A 242 -4.77 9.32 15.75
C LYS A 242 -5.67 8.49 14.82
N THR A 243 -5.38 7.19 14.65
CA THR A 243 -6.21 6.27 13.85
C THR A 243 -6.57 4.93 14.52
N LYS A 244 -5.94 4.53 15.63
CA LYS A 244 -6.29 3.27 16.34
C LYS A 244 -7.42 3.38 17.40
N ASN A 245 -7.89 4.59 17.72
CA ASN A 245 -9.04 4.77 18.65
C ASN A 245 -10.40 4.96 17.96
N LEU A 246 -10.48 4.93 16.62
CA LEU A 246 -11.76 5.07 15.91
C LEU A 246 -12.43 3.73 15.58
N PHE A 247 -11.69 2.62 15.59
CA PHE A 247 -12.20 1.29 15.21
C PHE A 247 -12.88 0.51 16.35
N LEU A 248 -12.81 1.01 17.59
CA LEU A 248 -13.45 0.39 18.77
C LEU A 248 -14.82 0.99 19.11
N PHE A 249 -15.25 2.06 18.45
CA PHE A 249 -16.54 2.71 18.71
C PHE A 249 -17.66 2.37 17.71
N SER A 250 -17.34 1.66 16.61
CA SER A 250 -18.33 1.26 15.59
C SER A 250 -18.96 -0.14 15.81
N LYS A 251 -18.66 -0.80 16.94
CA LYS A 251 -19.25 -2.11 17.32
C LYS A 251 -20.32 -2.03 18.42
N LYS A 252 -20.89 -0.85 18.66
CA LYS A 252 -22.04 -0.63 19.54
C LYS A 252 -23.02 0.39 18.94
N LYS A 253 -23.78 -0.05 17.95
CA LYS A 253 -25.15 0.37 17.64
C LYS A 253 -25.81 -0.70 16.78
#